data_AF-A0A2W4LX51-F1
#
_entry.id   AF-A0A2W4LX51-F1
#
_cell.length_a   1.000
_cell.length_b   1.000
_cell.length_c   1.000
_cell.angle_alpha   90.00
_cell.angle_beta   90.00
_cell.angle_gamma   90.00
#
_symmetry.space_group_name_H-M   'P 1'
#
loop_
_entity.id
_entity.type
_entity.pdbx_description
1 polymer ?
#
loop_
_entity_poly.entity_id
_entity_poly.type
_entity_poly.pdbx_seq_one_letter_code
_entity_poly.pdbx_strand_id
1 'polypeptide(L)'
;MGNGRPPRRPDPDPCWLTLSASFARPEPSSPLVGTLSLRDAENRLADALDDRALVLDVRGGSIREPLTRIGPGLYRFSVVAPAGSGGGHLDIAVRYRGSLLLERRVPIAVDHHLAHGVATARGGCALSPASSAARGGLSDVPMTTMGVVVLGLLAIRRRRVVSIVEYCRIAVPGSWVMRWRRVVHLDASRPLILRRRRSARLTACRRSARGRVPDAFWTRSGLGRRLERAVTATSADELFE
;
A
#
# COMPACT_ATOMS: atom_id res chain seq x y z
N MET A 1 21.79 -25.40 30.65
CA MET A 1 20.82 -25.51 29.54
C MET A 1 19.82 -24.38 29.72
N GLY A 2 19.58 -23.56 28.70
CA GLY A 2 18.60 -22.47 28.81
C GLY A 2 17.17 -23.04 28.86
N ASN A 3 16.30 -22.45 29.68
CA ASN A 3 14.89 -22.82 29.75
C ASN A 3 14.19 -22.40 28.45
N GLY A 4 14.30 -23.25 27.42
CA GLY A 4 13.74 -23.01 26.10
C GLY A 4 12.23 -22.86 26.20
N ARG A 5 11.73 -21.64 25.99
CA ARG A 5 10.30 -21.40 25.86
C ARG A 5 9.80 -22.25 24.69
N PRO A 6 8.70 -23.03 24.85
CA PRO A 6 8.22 -23.87 23.77
C PRO A 6 7.91 -23.03 22.52
N PRO A 7 8.17 -23.58 21.32
CA PRO A 7 7.95 -22.86 20.07
C PRO A 7 6.47 -22.48 19.95
N ARG A 8 6.21 -21.20 19.69
CA ARG A 8 4.84 -20.67 19.60
C ARG A 8 4.30 -20.95 18.21
N ARG A 9 3.15 -21.63 18.12
CA ARG A 9 2.46 -21.84 16.85
C ARG A 9 2.00 -20.49 16.28
N PRO A 10 2.23 -20.20 14.98
CA PRO A 10 1.65 -19.04 14.33
C PRO A 10 0.14 -19.23 14.16
N ASP A 11 -0.60 -18.16 14.38
CA ASP A 11 -2.03 -18.05 14.18
C ASP A 11 -2.29 -17.15 12.95
N PRO A 12 -3.20 -17.50 12.03
CA PRO A 12 -3.41 -16.74 10.80
C PRO A 12 -3.88 -15.29 11.04
N ASP A 13 -4.71 -15.05 12.07
CA ASP A 13 -5.39 -13.76 12.26
C ASP A 13 -4.42 -12.59 12.63
N PRO A 14 -3.46 -12.76 13.56
CA PRO A 14 -2.46 -11.73 13.86
C PRO A 14 -1.20 -11.78 12.99
N CYS A 15 -1.08 -12.74 12.06
CA CYS A 15 -0.02 -12.73 11.05
C CYS A 15 -0.30 -11.67 9.98
N TRP A 16 0.75 -11.12 9.36
CA TRP A 16 0.56 -10.26 8.18
C TRP A 16 1.71 -10.35 7.17
N LEU A 17 1.37 -9.99 5.93
CA LEU A 17 2.27 -9.91 4.78
C LEU A 17 2.29 -8.48 4.23
N THR A 18 3.49 -7.91 4.14
CA THR A 18 3.75 -6.62 3.48
C THR A 18 4.55 -6.85 2.21
N LEU A 19 4.20 -6.15 1.13
CA LEU A 19 4.89 -6.21 -0.16
C LEU A 19 5.51 -4.85 -0.49
N SER A 20 6.64 -4.83 -1.19
CA SER A 20 7.34 -3.59 -1.58
C SER A 20 6.58 -2.74 -2.61
N ALA A 21 5.63 -3.35 -3.34
CA ALA A 21 4.72 -2.68 -4.27
C ALA A 21 3.34 -3.35 -4.25
N SER A 22 2.33 -2.65 -4.77
CA SER A 22 0.96 -3.16 -4.93
C SER A 22 0.74 -4.01 -6.20
N PHE A 23 1.76 -4.11 -7.05
CA PHE A 23 1.75 -4.86 -8.31
C PHE A 23 3.13 -5.48 -8.57
N ALA A 24 3.18 -6.59 -9.31
CA ALA A 24 4.41 -7.15 -9.84
C ALA A 24 4.72 -6.55 -11.21
N ARG A 25 6.01 -6.47 -11.59
CA ARG A 25 6.43 -6.13 -12.96
C ARG A 25 6.61 -7.41 -13.78
N PRO A 26 6.20 -7.47 -15.05
CA PRO A 26 6.38 -8.64 -15.93
C PRO A 26 7.83 -8.72 -16.45
N GLU A 27 8.80 -8.67 -15.54
CA GLU A 27 10.23 -8.58 -15.83
C GLU A 27 11.04 -9.31 -14.74
N PRO A 28 11.74 -10.42 -15.05
CA PRO A 28 12.47 -11.21 -14.04
C PRO A 28 13.60 -10.48 -13.30
N SER A 29 14.14 -9.40 -13.89
CA SER A 29 15.16 -8.55 -13.26
C SER A 29 14.60 -7.75 -12.07
N SER A 30 13.28 -7.51 -12.03
CA SER A 30 12.54 -6.60 -11.15
C SER A 30 11.69 -7.36 -10.11
N PRO A 31 12.28 -7.89 -9.02
CA PRO A 31 11.56 -8.71 -8.05
C PRO A 31 10.63 -7.90 -7.16
N LEU A 32 9.48 -8.49 -6.85
CA LEU A 32 8.60 -8.05 -5.78
C LEU A 32 9.10 -8.65 -4.47
N VAL A 33 9.49 -7.79 -3.53
CA VAL A 33 10.02 -8.20 -2.21
C VAL A 33 8.87 -8.25 -1.22
N GLY A 34 8.78 -9.35 -0.46
CA GLY A 34 7.80 -9.54 0.59
C GLY A 34 8.43 -9.68 1.96
N THR A 35 7.75 -9.17 2.98
CA THR A 35 8.09 -9.32 4.40
C THR A 35 6.89 -9.89 5.14
N LEU A 36 7.10 -11.02 5.80
CA LEU A 36 6.12 -11.79 6.56
C LEU A 36 6.40 -11.60 8.06
N SER A 37 5.39 -11.20 8.83
CA SER A 37 5.45 -11.22 10.31
C SER A 37 4.54 -12.33 10.84
N LEU A 38 5.13 -13.23 11.64
CA LEU A 38 4.46 -14.36 12.26
C LEU A 38 4.17 -14.08 13.73
N ARG A 39 2.93 -14.36 14.15
CA ARG A 39 2.43 -14.12 15.50
C ARG A 39 1.56 -15.27 16.00
N ASP A 40 1.55 -15.46 17.32
CA ASP A 40 0.61 -16.35 18.00
C ASP A 40 -0.73 -15.67 18.27
N ALA A 41 -1.72 -16.45 18.73
CA ALA A 41 -3.07 -15.96 19.05
C ALA A 41 -3.11 -14.85 20.12
N GLU A 42 -2.07 -14.73 20.97
CA GLU A 42 -1.94 -13.61 21.91
C GLU A 42 -1.23 -12.38 21.30
N ASN A 43 -1.10 -12.33 19.97
CA ASN A 43 -0.44 -11.26 19.21
C ASN A 43 1.03 -11.04 19.62
N ARG A 44 1.73 -12.07 20.08
CA ARG A 44 3.17 -12.05 20.37
C ARG A 44 3.92 -12.65 19.19
N LEU A 45 5.19 -12.30 19.03
CA LEU A 45 6.01 -12.85 17.94
C LEU A 45 6.12 -14.37 18.07
N ALA A 46 5.72 -15.08 17.01
CA ALA A 46 5.88 -16.52 16.90
C ALA A 46 7.34 -16.80 16.49
N ASP A 47 8.18 -17.05 17.48
CA ASP A 47 9.61 -17.30 17.30
C ASP A 47 10.00 -18.74 17.68
N ALA A 48 11.21 -19.14 17.32
CA ALA A 48 11.74 -20.52 17.43
C ALA A 48 10.94 -21.56 16.63
N LEU A 49 10.35 -21.14 15.50
CA LEU A 49 9.69 -22.03 14.57
C LEU A 49 10.69 -22.92 13.82
N ASP A 50 10.23 -24.12 13.44
CA ASP A 50 10.91 -24.91 12.42
C ASP A 50 10.71 -24.24 11.06
N ASP A 51 11.76 -23.60 10.56
CA ASP A 51 11.76 -22.89 9.26
C ASP A 51 11.41 -23.83 8.09
N ARG A 52 11.66 -25.15 8.21
CA ARG A 52 11.30 -26.14 7.17
C ARG A 52 9.81 -26.42 7.09
N ALA A 53 9.08 -26.16 8.17
CA ALA A 53 7.62 -26.31 8.21
C ALA A 53 6.88 -25.10 7.61
N LEU A 54 7.59 -24.01 7.29
CA LEU A 54 7.07 -22.79 6.67
C LEU A 54 7.31 -22.81 5.16
N VAL A 55 6.23 -22.91 4.38
CA VAL A 55 6.28 -23.07 2.92
C VAL A 55 5.74 -21.82 2.23
N LEU A 56 6.48 -21.33 1.23
CA LEU A 56 6.03 -20.28 0.31
C LEU A 56 5.59 -20.93 -1.00
N ASP A 57 4.30 -20.81 -1.32
CA ASP A 57 3.72 -21.23 -2.59
C ASP A 57 3.48 -20.00 -3.48
N VAL A 58 3.83 -20.10 -4.77
CA VAL A 58 3.65 -19.01 -5.74
C VAL A 58 3.05 -19.58 -7.03
N ARG A 59 2.02 -18.91 -7.55
CA ARG A 59 1.42 -19.20 -8.87
C ARG A 59 1.41 -17.94 -9.73
N GLY A 60 1.56 -18.10 -11.04
CA GLY A 60 1.72 -16.96 -11.97
C GLY A 60 3.13 -16.37 -12.01
N GLY A 61 4.11 -17.01 -11.37
CA GLY A 61 5.51 -16.59 -11.34
C GLY A 61 6.39 -17.57 -10.56
N SER A 62 7.59 -17.13 -10.20
CA SER A 62 8.58 -17.97 -9.51
C SER A 62 9.20 -17.27 -8.30
N ILE A 63 9.72 -18.07 -7.37
CA ILE A 63 10.45 -17.62 -6.19
C ILE A 63 11.89 -17.32 -6.62
N ARG A 64 12.37 -16.11 -6.31
CA ARG A 64 13.76 -15.68 -6.56
C ARG A 64 14.60 -15.75 -5.29
N GLU A 65 14.05 -15.34 -4.15
CA GLU A 65 14.61 -15.61 -2.81
C GLU A 65 13.54 -16.35 -1.98
N PRO A 66 13.83 -17.54 -1.43
CA PRO A 66 12.91 -18.24 -0.54
C PRO A 66 12.72 -17.47 0.79
N LEU A 67 11.74 -17.90 1.60
CA LEU A 67 11.53 -17.36 2.94
C LEU A 67 12.80 -17.51 3.78
N THR A 68 13.42 -16.37 4.07
CA THR A 68 14.66 -16.24 4.82
C THR A 68 14.36 -15.49 6.11
N ARG A 69 14.68 -16.07 7.27
CA ARG A 69 14.47 -15.44 8.58
C ARG A 69 15.41 -14.25 8.73
N ILE A 70 14.85 -13.06 8.98
CA ILE A 70 15.60 -11.82 9.21
C ILE A 70 15.49 -11.30 10.65
N GLY A 71 14.62 -11.91 11.47
CA GLY A 71 14.51 -11.64 12.90
C GLY A 71 13.47 -12.54 13.58
N PRO A 72 13.27 -12.40 14.90
CA PRO A 72 12.24 -13.13 15.65
C PRO A 72 10.84 -12.94 15.04
N GLY A 73 10.23 -14.03 14.57
CA GLY A 73 8.94 -13.99 13.87
C GLY A 73 8.90 -13.09 12.63
N LEU A 74 10.04 -12.83 11.96
CA LEU A 74 10.13 -11.95 10.80
C LEU A 74 10.94 -12.59 9.67
N TYR A 75 10.32 -12.72 8.50
CA TYR A 75 10.89 -13.37 7.32
C TYR A 75 10.82 -12.45 6.10
N ARG A 76 11.79 -12.56 5.21
CA ARG A 76 11.83 -11.88 3.91
C ARG A 76 11.86 -12.91 2.79
N PHE A 77 11.25 -12.60 1.65
CA PHE A 77 11.34 -13.38 0.42
C PHE A 77 11.29 -12.45 -0.79
N SER A 78 11.57 -12.98 -1.99
CA SER A 78 11.34 -12.25 -3.23
C SER A 78 10.79 -13.16 -4.32
N VAL A 79 9.85 -12.62 -5.10
CA VAL A 79 9.14 -13.32 -6.19
C VAL A 79 9.22 -12.50 -7.47
N VAL A 80 9.22 -13.17 -8.61
CA VAL A 80 9.26 -12.55 -9.94
C VAL A 80 8.09 -13.03 -10.78
N ALA A 81 7.49 -12.11 -11.54
CA ALA A 81 6.56 -12.48 -12.61
C ALA A 81 7.36 -12.77 -13.90
N PRO A 82 6.92 -13.72 -14.74
CA PRO A 82 7.64 -14.05 -15.96
C PRO A 82 7.46 -12.95 -17.01
N ALA A 83 8.39 -12.87 -17.96
CA ALA A 83 8.28 -11.93 -19.08
C ALA A 83 6.98 -12.17 -19.87
N GLY A 84 6.32 -11.08 -20.30
CA GLY A 84 5.07 -11.16 -21.06
C GLY A 84 3.79 -11.48 -20.26
N SER A 85 3.87 -11.66 -18.95
CA SER A 85 2.71 -11.98 -18.07
C SER A 85 1.83 -10.79 -17.67
N GLY A 86 1.97 -9.64 -18.33
CA GLY A 86 1.23 -8.41 -18.00
C GLY A 86 -0.29 -8.61 -18.07
N GLY A 87 -1.03 -8.09 -17.09
CA GLY A 87 -2.47 -8.28 -16.97
C GLY A 87 -2.87 -9.59 -16.27
N GLY A 88 -1.93 -10.50 -16.05
CA GLY A 88 -2.11 -11.66 -15.19
C GLY A 88 -2.11 -11.31 -13.70
N HIS A 89 -2.12 -12.35 -12.86
CA HIS A 89 -2.03 -12.25 -11.41
C HIS A 89 -0.93 -13.17 -10.89
N LEU A 90 -0.25 -12.71 -9.84
CA LEU A 90 0.67 -13.48 -9.02
C LEU A 90 -0.06 -13.83 -7.72
N ASP A 91 -0.34 -15.11 -7.49
CA ASP A 91 -0.95 -15.60 -6.25
C ASP A 91 0.16 -16.10 -5.32
N ILE A 92 0.29 -15.47 -4.15
CA ILE A 92 1.29 -15.79 -3.13
C ILE A 92 0.57 -16.39 -1.93
N ALA A 93 0.92 -17.60 -1.52
CA ALA A 93 0.39 -18.25 -0.33
C ALA A 93 1.52 -18.67 0.61
N VAL A 94 1.30 -18.50 1.92
CA VAL A 94 2.21 -18.95 2.97
C VAL A 94 1.50 -20.01 3.79
N ARG A 95 2.12 -21.18 3.94
CA ARG A 95 1.62 -22.30 4.73
C ARG A 95 2.55 -22.64 5.88
N TYR A 96 2.00 -23.07 6.99
CA TYR A 96 2.75 -23.65 8.10
C TYR A 96 2.21 -25.04 8.43
N ARG A 97 3.06 -26.08 8.35
CA ARG A 97 2.66 -27.49 8.51
C ARG A 97 1.44 -27.86 7.65
N GLY A 98 1.43 -27.40 6.39
CA GLY A 98 0.33 -27.61 5.43
C GLY A 98 -0.91 -26.72 5.63
N SER A 99 -1.09 -26.11 6.80
CA SER A 99 -2.19 -25.15 7.05
C SER A 99 -1.90 -23.81 6.37
N LEU A 100 -2.88 -23.23 5.67
CA LEU A 100 -2.76 -21.87 5.13
C LEU A 100 -2.71 -20.85 6.26
N LEU A 101 -1.69 -19.99 6.26
CA LEU A 101 -1.60 -18.85 7.18
C LEU A 101 -2.08 -17.56 6.51
N LEU A 102 -1.56 -17.27 5.32
CA LEU A 102 -1.85 -16.04 4.59
C LEU A 102 -1.88 -16.30 3.09
N GLU A 103 -2.73 -15.57 2.38
CA GLU A 103 -2.78 -15.54 0.92
C GLU A 103 -2.84 -14.08 0.42
N ARG A 104 -2.20 -13.81 -0.72
CA ARG A 104 -2.22 -12.52 -1.38
C ARG A 104 -2.15 -12.66 -2.89
N ARG A 105 -3.25 -12.29 -3.55
CA ARG A 105 -3.28 -12.02 -5.00
C ARG A 105 -2.70 -10.63 -5.29
N VAL A 106 -1.79 -10.57 -6.25
CA VAL A 106 -1.11 -9.34 -6.69
C VAL A 106 -1.27 -9.19 -8.20
N PRO A 107 -1.80 -8.09 -8.74
CA PRO A 107 -1.87 -7.89 -10.18
C PRO A 107 -0.46 -7.77 -10.77
N ILE A 108 -0.24 -8.36 -11.95
CA ILE A 108 0.96 -8.15 -12.74
C ILE A 108 0.69 -6.95 -13.65
N ALA A 109 1.46 -5.88 -13.47
CA ALA A 109 1.25 -4.66 -14.23
C ALA A 109 1.37 -4.91 -15.73
N VAL A 110 0.33 -4.56 -16.48
CA VAL A 110 0.53 -4.14 -17.86
C VAL A 110 1.22 -2.78 -17.78
N ASP A 111 2.50 -2.70 -18.13
CA ASP A 111 3.13 -1.40 -18.35
C ASP A 111 2.29 -0.68 -19.42
N HIS A 112 1.76 0.50 -19.11
CA HIS A 112 0.93 1.26 -20.03
C HIS A 112 1.61 1.45 -21.40
N HIS A 113 2.95 1.54 -21.42
CA HIS A 113 3.76 1.69 -22.63
C HIS A 113 3.98 0.38 -23.40
N LEU A 114 3.73 -0.79 -22.80
CA LEU A 114 3.76 -2.10 -23.46
C LEU A 114 2.34 -2.63 -23.76
N ALA A 115 1.35 -2.23 -22.97
CA ALA A 115 -0.07 -2.59 -23.11
C ALA A 115 -0.66 -2.16 -24.46
N HIS A 116 -0.14 -1.05 -25.02
CA HIS A 116 -0.61 -0.46 -26.27
C HIS A 116 0.35 -0.70 -27.45
N GLY A 117 1.35 -1.58 -27.28
CA GLY A 117 2.31 -1.95 -28.33
C GLY A 117 3.77 -1.80 -27.89
N VAL A 118 4.69 -2.09 -28.80
CA VAL A 118 6.12 -1.81 -28.58
C VAL A 118 6.31 -0.32 -28.33
N ALA A 119 7.09 0.04 -27.32
CA ALA A 119 7.49 1.43 -27.05
C ALA A 119 8.42 1.96 -28.16
N THR A 120 7.87 2.19 -29.35
CA THR A 120 8.60 2.84 -30.44
C THR A 120 8.80 4.30 -30.07
N ALA A 121 10.05 4.76 -30.03
CA ALA A 121 10.40 6.17 -29.88
C ALA A 121 10.06 6.98 -31.16
N ARG A 122 8.80 6.94 -31.60
CA ARG A 122 8.24 7.79 -32.65
C ARG A 122 7.98 9.18 -32.09
N GLY A 123 9.05 9.96 -32.00
CA GLY A 123 9.02 11.28 -31.40
C GLY A 123 10.35 11.66 -30.77
N GLY A 124 11.46 11.50 -31.50
CA GLY A 124 12.64 12.28 -31.17
C GLY A 124 12.26 13.76 -31.22
N CYS A 125 12.63 14.54 -30.20
CA CYS A 125 12.47 15.99 -30.25
C CYS A 125 13.08 16.47 -31.57
N ALA A 126 12.26 17.08 -32.43
CA ALA A 126 12.76 17.81 -33.57
C ALA A 126 13.57 18.99 -33.02
N LEU A 127 14.88 18.77 -32.87
CA LEU A 127 15.86 19.83 -32.76
C LEU A 127 15.83 20.54 -34.12
N SER A 128 14.87 21.44 -34.27
CA SER A 128 14.82 22.35 -35.41
C SER A 128 16.19 23.01 -35.46
N PRO A 129 16.99 22.81 -36.52
CA PRO A 129 18.31 23.42 -36.60
C PRO A 129 18.10 24.91 -36.40
N ALA A 130 18.81 25.48 -35.42
CA ALA A 130 18.66 26.88 -35.09
C ALA A 130 18.89 27.68 -36.37
N SER A 131 17.82 28.30 -36.90
CA SER A 131 17.88 29.03 -38.15
C SER A 131 18.94 30.09 -37.98
N SER A 132 20.06 29.93 -38.68
CA SER A 132 21.15 30.91 -38.75
C SER A 132 20.70 32.08 -39.62
N ALA A 133 19.60 32.70 -39.21
CA ALA A 133 18.92 33.76 -39.89
C ALA A 133 19.73 35.04 -39.72
N ALA A 134 20.13 35.61 -40.86
CA ALA A 134 20.65 36.96 -41.00
C ALA A 134 21.87 37.31 -40.12
N ARG A 135 23.05 37.15 -40.73
CA ARG A 135 24.03 38.24 -40.71
C ARG A 135 23.37 39.46 -41.39
N GLY A 136 22.62 40.24 -40.61
CA GLY A 136 22.06 41.53 -41.01
C GLY A 136 22.63 42.61 -40.10
N GLY A 137 23.42 43.52 -40.65
CA GLY A 137 24.15 44.50 -39.86
C GLY A 137 23.23 45.50 -39.16
N LEU A 138 23.37 45.61 -37.85
CA LEU A 138 22.95 46.77 -37.07
C LEU A 138 24.15 47.20 -36.21
N SER A 139 24.84 48.22 -36.69
CA SER A 139 25.82 49.00 -35.93
C SER A 139 25.16 49.61 -34.69
N ASP A 140 25.93 49.68 -33.60
CA ASP A 140 25.68 50.50 -32.41
C ASP A 140 24.38 50.26 -31.63
N VAL A 141 24.31 49.10 -30.98
CA VAL A 141 23.52 48.94 -29.74
C VAL A 141 24.46 48.51 -28.60
N PRO A 142 24.59 49.29 -27.51
CA PRO A 142 25.55 48.99 -26.44
C PRO A 142 25.22 47.68 -25.70
N MET A 143 26.26 46.84 -25.56
CA MET A 143 26.19 45.40 -25.27
C MET A 143 25.68 45.00 -23.87
N THR A 144 25.32 45.97 -23.02
CA THR A 144 25.13 45.76 -21.57
C THR A 144 23.69 45.55 -21.12
N THR A 145 22.68 45.90 -21.92
CA THR A 145 21.27 45.87 -21.48
C THR A 145 20.56 44.54 -21.74
N MET A 146 20.98 43.75 -22.74
CA MET A 146 20.25 42.53 -23.13
C MET A 146 20.44 41.34 -22.18
N GLY A 147 21.56 41.27 -21.44
CA GLY A 147 21.84 40.17 -20.50
C GLY A 147 20.84 40.07 -19.35
N VAL A 148 20.29 41.20 -18.89
CA VAL A 148 19.36 41.26 -17.75
C VAL A 148 17.98 40.70 -18.12
N VAL A 149 17.52 40.92 -19.36
CA VAL A 149 16.17 40.50 -19.81
C VAL A 149 16.07 38.98 -19.92
N VAL A 150 17.10 38.32 -20.47
CA VAL A 150 17.11 36.85 -20.64
C VAL A 150 17.22 36.14 -19.28
N LEU A 151 18.07 36.64 -18.36
CA LEU A 151 18.16 36.13 -16.99
C LEU A 151 16.86 36.33 -16.20
N GLY A 152 16.19 37.48 -16.36
CA GLY A 152 14.89 37.75 -15.74
C GLY A 152 13.80 36.77 -16.18
N LEU A 153 13.69 36.49 -17.49
CA LEU A 153 12.71 35.53 -18.01
C LEU A 153 12.97 34.09 -17.55
N LEU A 154 14.23 33.66 -17.46
CA LEU A 154 14.59 32.35 -16.91
C LEU A 154 14.31 32.23 -15.40
N ALA A 155 14.51 33.30 -14.63
CA ALA A 155 14.17 33.35 -13.21
C ALA A 155 12.64 33.30 -12.97
N ILE A 156 11.85 33.99 -13.79
CA ILE A 156 10.38 33.97 -13.71
C ILE A 156 9.83 32.57 -14.06
N ARG A 157 10.43 31.85 -15.02
CA ARG A 157 10.02 30.48 -15.36
C ARG A 157 10.35 29.43 -14.29
N ARG A 158 11.22 29.74 -13.32
CA ARG A 158 11.50 28.91 -12.13
C ARG A 158 10.55 29.18 -10.94
N ARG A 159 9.43 29.89 -11.14
CA ARG A 159 8.43 30.11 -10.07
C ARG A 159 7.87 28.76 -9.59
N ARG A 160 8.17 28.49 -8.32
CA ARG A 160 8.07 27.20 -7.64
C ARG A 160 6.63 26.67 -7.67
N VAL A 161 6.48 25.37 -7.98
CA VAL A 161 5.27 24.61 -7.62
C VAL A 161 5.24 24.51 -6.09
N VAL A 162 4.42 25.35 -5.45
CA VAL A 162 4.23 25.32 -4.00
C VAL A 162 3.17 24.29 -3.67
N SER A 163 3.60 23.08 -3.30
CA SER A 163 2.73 22.03 -2.80
C SER A 163 2.24 22.38 -1.39
N ILE A 164 1.07 23.01 -1.28
CA ILE A 164 0.40 23.23 0.01
C ILE A 164 -0.14 21.88 0.49
N VAL A 165 0.42 21.34 1.57
CA VAL A 165 -0.07 20.12 2.21
C VAL A 165 -1.06 20.52 3.31
N GLU A 166 -2.34 20.48 2.98
CA GLU A 166 -3.43 20.81 3.92
C GLU A 166 -3.74 19.60 4.81
N TYR A 167 -3.49 19.73 6.12
CA TYR A 167 -3.73 18.67 7.11
C TYR A 167 -5.06 18.88 7.84
N CYS A 168 -6.15 18.31 7.33
CA CYS A 168 -7.41 18.29 8.06
C CYS A 168 -7.38 17.20 9.15
N ARG A 169 -7.39 17.60 10.43
CA ARG A 169 -7.37 16.70 11.59
C ARG A 169 -8.76 16.61 12.21
N ILE A 170 -9.59 15.69 11.69
CA ILE A 170 -10.91 15.41 12.27
C ILE A 170 -10.71 14.53 13.51
N ALA A 171 -11.02 15.08 14.69
CA ALA A 171 -11.00 14.33 15.95
C ALA A 171 -12.34 13.59 16.12
N VAL A 172 -12.31 12.26 16.08
CA VAL A 172 -13.44 11.40 16.44
C VAL A 172 -13.10 10.70 17.76
N PRO A 173 -13.90 10.86 18.83
CA PRO A 173 -13.64 10.16 20.09
C PRO A 173 -13.96 8.67 19.95
N GLY A 174 -12.98 7.80 20.20
CA GLY A 174 -13.19 6.37 20.44
C GLY A 174 -12.83 5.38 19.32
N SER A 175 -12.23 5.79 18.19
CA SER A 175 -11.89 4.86 17.09
C SER A 175 -10.55 5.14 16.40
N TRP A 176 -9.93 4.08 15.87
CA TRP A 176 -8.65 4.11 15.16
C TRP A 176 -8.64 5.09 13.97
N VAL A 177 -7.57 5.90 13.87
CA VAL A 177 -7.45 6.99 12.90
C VAL A 177 -6.99 6.48 11.54
N MET A 178 -7.90 6.38 10.56
CA MET A 178 -7.50 6.21 9.15
C MET A 178 -6.89 7.52 8.59
N ARG A 179 -5.63 7.44 8.16
CA ARG A 179 -4.85 8.57 7.66
C ARG A 179 -4.86 8.60 6.12
N TRP A 180 -5.79 9.36 5.54
CA TRP A 180 -5.86 9.55 4.08
C TRP A 180 -4.99 10.73 3.62
N ARG A 181 -4.26 10.55 2.52
CA ARG A 181 -3.36 11.56 1.93
C ARG A 181 -3.87 11.97 0.55
N ARG A 182 -4.51 13.14 0.44
CA ARG A 182 -4.90 13.73 -0.84
C ARG A 182 -3.85 14.77 -1.24
N VAL A 183 -3.18 14.57 -2.38
CA VAL A 183 -2.29 15.56 -3.00
C VAL A 183 -3.11 16.30 -4.04
N VAL A 184 -3.15 17.64 -3.95
CA VAL A 184 -3.83 18.49 -4.93
C VAL A 184 -2.76 19.28 -5.68
N HIS A 185 -2.61 19.01 -6.97
CA HIS A 185 -1.76 19.82 -7.85
C HIS A 185 -2.57 21.02 -8.35
N LEU A 186 -2.20 22.22 -7.89
CA LEU A 186 -2.74 23.48 -8.40
C LEU A 186 -1.95 23.90 -9.64
N ASP A 187 -2.61 23.94 -10.79
CA ASP A 187 -2.07 24.48 -12.03
C ASP A 187 -2.00 26.01 -11.94
N ALA A 188 -0.78 26.54 -12.01
CA ALA A 188 -0.49 27.98 -11.87
C ALA A 188 -0.90 28.82 -13.09
N SER A 189 -1.39 28.20 -14.17
CA SER A 189 -1.78 28.89 -15.41
C SER A 189 -3.18 29.52 -15.39
N ARG A 190 -4.01 29.25 -14.37
CA ARG A 190 -5.36 29.85 -14.26
C ARG A 190 -5.36 31.12 -13.40
N PRO A 191 -5.84 32.27 -13.90
CA PRO A 191 -5.96 33.48 -13.09
C PRO A 191 -6.98 33.27 -11.97
N LEU A 192 -6.54 33.46 -10.73
CA LEU A 192 -7.39 33.41 -9.55
C LEU A 192 -8.36 34.59 -9.54
N ILE A 193 -9.56 34.38 -10.11
CA ILE A 193 -10.71 35.28 -9.89
C ILE A 193 -11.12 35.15 -8.42
N LEU A 194 -10.51 35.98 -7.58
CA LEU A 194 -10.83 36.15 -6.16
C LEU A 194 -12.22 36.80 -6.01
N ARG A 195 -13.27 36.03 -6.30
CA ARG A 195 -14.62 36.34 -5.81
C ARG A 195 -14.59 36.29 -4.29
N ARG A 196 -14.49 37.47 -3.66
CA ARG A 196 -14.81 37.70 -2.23
C ARG A 196 -16.24 37.21 -1.95
N ARG A 197 -16.42 35.92 -1.69
CA ARG A 197 -17.63 35.43 -1.01
C ARG A 197 -17.58 35.98 0.41
N ARG A 198 -18.35 37.04 0.66
CA ARG A 198 -18.58 37.56 2.01
C ARG A 198 -19.06 36.41 2.89
N SER A 199 -18.50 36.34 4.10
CA SER A 199 -18.80 35.31 5.10
C SER A 199 -20.27 35.37 5.51
N ALA A 200 -21.11 34.59 4.85
CA ALA A 200 -22.48 34.34 5.30
C ALA A 200 -22.43 33.41 6.52
N ARG A 201 -23.05 33.86 7.62
CA ARG A 201 -23.10 33.19 8.91
C ARG A 201 -23.59 31.74 8.78
N LEU A 202 -22.80 30.76 9.20
CA LEU A 202 -23.28 29.41 9.50
C LEU A 202 -23.52 29.28 11.02
N THR A 203 -24.50 30.03 11.51
CA THR A 203 -25.04 29.92 12.88
C THR A 203 -26.37 29.17 12.85
N ALA A 204 -26.41 27.94 12.33
CA ALA A 204 -27.55 27.04 12.43
C ALA A 204 -27.22 25.60 11.98
N CYS A 205 -26.80 24.74 12.90
CA CYS A 205 -27.06 23.29 12.79
C CYS A 205 -27.10 22.64 14.18
N ARG A 206 -28.07 23.08 15.01
CA ARG A 206 -28.32 22.55 16.37
C ARG A 206 -29.79 22.17 16.52
N ARG A 207 -30.31 21.30 15.65
CA ARG A 207 -31.62 20.64 15.76
C ARG A 207 -31.70 19.42 14.84
N SER A 208 -32.57 18.46 15.22
CA SER A 208 -32.97 17.27 14.46
C SER A 208 -32.00 16.08 14.39
N ALA A 209 -31.74 15.48 15.56
CA ALA A 209 -31.42 14.04 15.68
C ALA A 209 -32.08 13.43 16.93
N ARG A 210 -33.37 13.75 17.18
CA ARG A 210 -34.21 12.92 18.08
C ARG A 210 -34.86 11.81 17.24
N GLY A 211 -34.04 10.85 16.83
CA GLY A 211 -34.50 9.60 16.26
C GLY A 211 -35.22 8.80 17.35
N ARG A 212 -36.46 8.40 17.08
CA ARG A 212 -37.35 7.70 18.00
C ARG A 212 -36.78 6.30 18.29
N VAL A 213 -36.36 6.04 19.53
CA VAL A 213 -36.08 4.68 20.01
C VAL A 213 -37.42 3.95 20.15
N PRO A 214 -37.58 2.73 19.60
CA PRO A 214 -38.76 1.92 19.90
C PRO A 214 -38.61 1.26 21.28
N ASP A 215 -39.44 1.68 22.23
CA ASP A 215 -39.64 0.97 23.49
C ASP A 215 -40.51 -0.28 23.28
N ALA A 216 -39.92 -1.46 23.52
CA ALA A 216 -40.61 -2.71 23.86
C ALA A 216 -39.59 -3.66 24.52
N PHE A 217 -39.72 -4.04 25.80
CA PHE A 217 -40.46 -5.25 26.26
C PHE A 217 -39.95 -6.53 25.56
N TRP A 218 -39.28 -7.52 26.18
CA TRP A 218 -38.93 -7.88 27.58
C TRP A 218 -37.47 -8.46 27.61
N THR A 219 -36.84 -9.07 28.63
CA THR A 219 -37.30 -9.67 29.91
C THR A 219 -36.19 -9.62 31.00
N ARG A 220 -36.58 -9.96 32.24
CA ARG A 220 -35.80 -10.18 33.46
C ARG A 220 -35.00 -11.50 33.51
N SER A 221 -34.07 -11.53 34.47
CA SER A 221 -33.67 -12.67 35.34
C SER A 221 -32.96 -13.89 34.74
N GLY A 222 -31.80 -14.25 35.31
CA GLY A 222 -31.06 -15.47 34.94
C GLY A 222 -29.77 -15.70 35.75
N LEU A 223 -29.82 -15.55 37.08
CA LEU A 223 -28.66 -15.79 37.95
C LEU A 223 -28.64 -17.27 38.38
N GLY A 224 -27.75 -18.09 37.80
CA GLY A 224 -27.56 -19.51 38.14
C GLY A 224 -26.27 -20.03 37.50
N ARG A 225 -25.17 -20.17 38.24
CA ARG A 225 -24.79 -21.35 39.05
C ARG A 225 -24.80 -22.69 38.29
N ARG A 226 -23.58 -23.19 38.05
CA ARG A 226 -23.06 -24.50 38.52
C ARG A 226 -23.71 -25.78 37.98
N LEU A 227 -22.93 -26.54 37.21
CA LEU A 227 -22.74 -28.01 37.19
C LEU A 227 -21.75 -28.27 36.02
N GLU A 228 -20.51 -28.74 36.21
CA GLU A 228 -20.13 -30.11 36.56
C GLU A 228 -20.76 -31.19 35.66
N ARG A 229 -19.98 -31.59 34.64
CA ARG A 229 -19.83 -32.91 34.00
C ARG A 229 -18.57 -32.76 33.12
N ALA A 230 -17.43 -33.39 33.36
CA ALA A 230 -17.21 -34.81 33.66
C ALA A 230 -17.86 -35.70 32.60
N VAL A 231 -17.17 -35.86 31.47
CA VAL A 231 -17.33 -37.00 30.56
C VAL A 231 -15.99 -37.74 30.60
N THR A 232 -15.96 -38.79 31.41
CA THR A 232 -14.90 -39.80 31.39
C THR A 232 -14.98 -40.64 30.11
N ALA A 233 -13.88 -41.31 29.80
CA ALA A 233 -13.71 -42.15 28.62
C ALA A 233 -14.76 -43.28 28.49
N THR A 234 -14.98 -43.69 27.23
CA THR A 234 -15.35 -45.07 26.91
C THR A 234 -14.39 -45.56 25.83
N SER A 235 -13.69 -46.65 26.13
CA SER A 235 -12.89 -47.42 25.18
C SER A 235 -13.74 -48.52 24.53
N ALA A 236 -13.61 -48.68 23.22
CA ALA A 236 -13.80 -49.92 22.46
C ALA A 236 -12.82 -49.78 21.27
N ASP A 237 -11.88 -50.68 21.02
CA ASP A 237 -12.00 -52.13 20.75
C ASP A 237 -12.96 -52.44 19.60
N GLU A 238 -12.39 -52.47 18.39
CA GLU A 238 -12.73 -53.31 17.22
C GLU A 238 -11.53 -53.16 16.25
N LEU A 239 -10.54 -54.06 16.25
CA LEU A 239 -10.58 -55.38 15.60
C LEU A 239 -11.15 -55.31 14.18
N PHE A 240 -10.27 -55.08 13.21
CA PHE A 240 -10.45 -55.53 11.82
C PHE A 240 -9.19 -56.28 11.37
N GLU A 241 -9.43 -57.28 10.52
CA GLU A 241 -8.53 -58.37 10.09
C GLU A 241 -7.36 -57.91 9.21
#